data_AF-A0A3R9R4Z8-F1
#
_entry.id   AF-A0A3R9R4Z8-F1
#
_cell.length_a   1.000
_cell.length_b   1.000
_cell.length_c   1.000
_cell.angle_alpha   90.00
_cell.angle_beta   90.00
_cell.angle_gamma   90.00
#
_symmetry.space_group_name_H-M   'P 1'
#
loop_
_entity.id
_entity.type
_entity.pdbx_description
1 polymer ?
#
loop_
_entity_poly.entity_id
_entity_poly.type
_entity_poly.pdbx_seq_one_letter_code
_entity_poly.pdbx_strand_id
1 'polypeptide(L)'
;MKMIGISKLLPTEQIVEKIHSIAETYDFESSTYVGNILGRYRKKEIVDKTIFGSGIKLDFEELQLNCPEVFDSYLKHIYGDYMKLPKEEDRVAHFEELNVQG
;
A
#
# COMPACT_ATOMS: atom_id res chain seq x y z
N MET A 1 8.54 -21.16 -32.90
CA MET A 1 7.23 -20.52 -32.65
C MET A 1 7.46 -19.34 -31.72
N LYS A 2 7.36 -18.09 -32.21
CA LYS A 2 7.54 -16.88 -31.37
C LYS A 2 6.31 -16.78 -30.47
N MET A 3 6.48 -16.92 -29.16
CA MET A 3 5.41 -16.65 -28.21
C MET A 3 5.08 -15.16 -28.28
N ILE A 4 3.88 -14.81 -28.75
CA ILE A 4 3.37 -13.46 -28.61
C ILE A 4 3.09 -13.29 -27.12
N GLY A 5 3.81 -12.38 -26.45
CA GLY A 5 3.56 -12.10 -25.04
C GLY A 5 2.10 -11.69 -24.85
N ILE A 6 1.38 -12.39 -23.98
CA ILE A 6 -0.03 -12.13 -23.67
C ILE A 6 -0.25 -10.66 -23.24
N SER A 7 0.80 -10.03 -22.69
CA SER A 7 0.85 -8.60 -22.37
C SER A 7 0.61 -7.66 -23.57
N LYS A 8 0.81 -8.11 -24.81
CA LYS A 8 0.51 -7.33 -26.03
C LYS A 8 -0.94 -7.49 -26.50
N LEU A 9 -1.70 -8.41 -25.92
CA LEU A 9 -3.08 -8.72 -26.30
C LEU A 9 -4.10 -8.00 -25.41
N LEU A 10 -3.69 -7.51 -24.24
CA LEU A 10 -4.53 -6.78 -23.31
C LEU A 10 -4.06 -5.33 -23.20
N PRO A 11 -4.91 -4.34 -23.53
CA PRO A 11 -4.56 -2.94 -23.33
C PRO A 11 -4.36 -2.63 -21.85
N THR A 12 -3.22 -2.03 -21.52
CA THR A 12 -2.83 -1.69 -20.14
C THR A 12 -3.88 -0.81 -19.48
N GLU A 13 -4.43 0.15 -20.23
CA GLU A 13 -5.44 1.10 -19.78
C GLU A 13 -6.69 0.37 -19.28
N GLN A 14 -7.15 -0.65 -20.03
CA GLN A 14 -8.32 -1.44 -19.65
C GLN A 14 -8.07 -2.27 -18.39
N ILE A 15 -6.85 -2.76 -18.20
CA ILE A 15 -6.46 -3.49 -16.98
C ILE A 15 -6.47 -2.55 -15.77
N VAL A 16 -5.88 -1.36 -15.92
CA VAL A 16 -5.83 -0.34 -14.86
C VAL A 16 -7.25 0.08 -14.46
N GLU A 17 -8.11 0.39 -15.43
CA GLU A 17 -9.53 0.71 -15.18
C GLU A 17 -10.26 -0.43 -14.46
N LYS A 18 -10.03 -1.68 -14.87
CA LYS A 18 -10.60 -2.85 -14.20
C LYS A 18 -10.15 -2.95 -12.74
N ILE A 19 -8.86 -2.70 -12.47
CA ILE A 19 -8.29 -2.73 -11.12
C ILE A 19 -8.92 -1.64 -10.25
N HIS A 20 -9.03 -0.41 -10.76
CA HIS A 20 -9.69 0.69 -10.05
C HIS A 20 -11.16 0.36 -9.74
N SER A 21 -11.91 -0.14 -10.72
CA SER A 21 -13.30 -0.55 -10.53
C SER A 21 -13.47 -1.63 -9.45
N ILE A 22 -12.53 -2.58 -9.37
CA ILE A 22 -12.54 -3.61 -8.32
C ILE A 22 -12.18 -2.99 -6.95
N ALA A 23 -11.20 -2.09 -6.90
CA ALA A 23 -10.80 -1.42 -5.66
C ALA A 23 -11.93 -0.54 -5.08
N GLU A 24 -12.76 0.06 -5.94
CA GLU A 24 -13.89 0.91 -5.58
C GLU A 24 -15.20 0.14 -5.35
N THR A 25 -15.17 -1.19 -5.40
CA THR A 25 -16.39 -2.03 -5.25
C THR A 25 -17.10 -1.83 -3.91
N TYR A 26 -16.36 -1.46 -2.85
CA TYR A 26 -16.91 -1.23 -1.52
C TYR A 26 -16.73 0.23 -1.12
N ASP A 27 -17.82 0.85 -0.71
CA ASP A 27 -17.82 2.22 -0.22
C ASP A 27 -17.12 2.30 1.15
N PHE A 28 -16.33 3.36 1.33
CA PHE A 28 -15.54 3.57 2.55
C PHE A 28 -16.44 3.79 3.76
N GLU A 29 -17.53 4.56 3.61
CA GLU A 29 -18.36 4.97 4.74
C GLU A 29 -19.19 3.82 5.31
N SER A 30 -19.66 2.92 4.46
CA SER A 30 -20.44 1.75 4.86
C SER A 30 -19.60 0.53 5.27
N SER A 31 -18.30 0.53 4.98
CA SER A 31 -17.40 -0.61 5.26
C SER A 31 -16.87 -0.61 6.70
N THR A 32 -16.83 -1.80 7.32
CA THR A 32 -16.15 -2.03 8.61
C THR A 32 -14.64 -2.09 8.45
N TYR A 33 -14.17 -2.73 7.38
CA TYR A 33 -12.76 -2.84 7.05
C TYR A 33 -12.43 -2.02 5.81
N VAL A 34 -11.34 -1.27 5.88
CA VAL A 34 -10.89 -0.36 4.82
C VAL A 34 -9.38 -0.45 4.70
N GLY A 35 -8.82 -0.02 3.57
CA GLY A 35 -7.38 -0.07 3.38
C GLY A 35 -6.93 0.28 1.98
N ASN A 36 -5.63 0.49 1.82
CA ASN A 36 -5.00 0.66 0.52
C ASN A 36 -4.76 -0.71 -0.14
N ILE A 37 -5.76 -1.18 -0.90
CA ILE A 37 -5.76 -2.54 -1.48
C ILE A 37 -4.62 -2.74 -2.51
N LEU A 38 -4.19 -1.67 -3.18
CA LEU A 38 -3.10 -1.69 -4.15
C LEU A 38 -1.74 -1.40 -3.50
N GLY A 39 -1.71 -1.27 -2.18
CA GLY A 39 -0.50 -1.06 -1.40
C GLY A 39 0.44 -2.27 -1.39
N ARG A 40 1.70 -2.00 -1.04
CA ARG A 40 2.78 -3.00 -1.06
C ARG A 40 2.51 -4.17 -0.12
N TYR A 41 1.85 -3.92 1.01
CA TYR A 41 1.65 -4.91 2.08
C TYR A 41 0.31 -5.66 1.97
N ARG A 42 -0.44 -5.42 0.88
CA ARG A 42 -1.65 -6.18 0.49
C ARG A 42 -2.66 -6.25 1.64
N LYS A 43 -3.02 -7.47 2.08
CA LYS A 43 -4.01 -7.72 3.13
C LYS A 43 -3.65 -7.08 4.48
N LYS A 44 -2.37 -6.80 4.76
CA LYS A 44 -1.97 -6.09 5.98
C LYS A 44 -2.39 -4.63 5.99
N GLU A 45 -2.70 -4.04 4.84
CA GLU A 45 -3.19 -2.66 4.78
C GLU A 45 -4.71 -2.59 4.99
N ILE A 46 -5.40 -3.74 5.07
CA ILE A 46 -6.84 -3.82 5.35
C ILE A 46 -7.04 -3.92 6.85
N VAL A 47 -7.57 -2.86 7.45
CA VAL A 47 -7.74 -2.71 8.90
C VAL A 47 -9.16 -2.24 9.22
N ASP A 48 -9.54 -2.29 10.51
CA ASP A 48 -10.79 -1.69 10.96
C ASP A 48 -10.78 -0.19 10.66
N LYS A 49 -11.89 0.36 10.14
CA LYS A 49 -12.00 1.77 9.76
C LYS A 49 -11.67 2.72 10.90
N THR A 50 -11.90 2.32 12.16
CA THR A 50 -11.52 3.10 13.35
C THR A 50 -10.02 3.39 13.44
N ILE A 51 -9.15 2.61 12.78
CA ILE A 51 -7.71 2.90 12.71
C ILE A 51 -7.45 4.21 11.95
N PHE A 52 -8.17 4.44 10.85
CA PHE A 52 -8.12 5.70 10.11
C PHE A 52 -8.82 6.82 10.89
N GLY A 53 -9.94 6.50 11.53
CA GLY A 53 -10.69 7.44 12.38
C GLY A 53 -11.11 8.68 11.61
N SER A 54 -11.06 9.86 12.23
CA SER A 54 -11.27 11.14 11.52
C SER A 54 -10.06 11.61 10.72
N GLY A 55 -8.94 10.87 10.81
CA GLY A 55 -7.62 11.33 10.39
C GLY A 55 -7.08 12.42 11.32
N ILE A 56 -5.76 12.52 11.37
CA ILE A 56 -5.03 13.57 12.09
C ILE A 56 -3.94 14.15 11.20
N LYS A 57 -3.39 15.28 11.63
CA LYS A 57 -2.18 15.85 11.05
C LYS A 57 -1.00 15.64 11.97
N LEU A 58 0.10 15.12 11.45
CA LEU A 58 1.36 14.93 12.16
C LEU A 58 2.46 15.78 11.53
N ASP A 59 3.33 16.31 12.37
CA ASP A 59 4.54 16.99 11.92
C ASP A 59 5.58 15.95 11.49
N PHE A 60 6.16 16.16 10.31
CA PHE A 60 7.25 15.37 9.78
C PHE A 60 8.23 16.32 9.10
N GLU A 61 9.39 16.52 9.74
CA GLU A 61 10.37 17.55 9.34
C GLU A 61 9.69 18.93 9.26
N GLU A 62 9.80 19.65 8.13
CA GLU A 62 9.09 20.93 7.93
C GLU A 62 7.68 20.76 7.34
N LEU A 63 7.18 19.53 7.19
CA LEU A 63 5.89 19.23 6.61
C LEU A 63 4.85 18.83 7.67
N GLN A 64 3.59 19.07 7.34
CA GLN A 64 2.46 18.56 8.09
C GLN A 64 1.67 17.58 7.21
N LEU A 65 1.64 16.31 7.61
CA LEU A 65 1.09 15.22 6.81
C LEU A 65 -0.20 14.68 7.41
N ASN A 66 -1.16 14.29 6.56
CA ASN A 66 -2.34 13.57 7.00
C ASN A 66 -1.96 12.12 7.33
N CYS A 67 -2.44 11.63 8.47
CA CYS A 67 -2.17 10.27 8.94
C CYS A 67 -3.45 9.65 9.50
N PRO A 68 -3.52 8.30 9.59
CA PRO A 68 -4.54 7.62 10.38
C PRO A 68 -4.56 8.16 11.81
N GLU A 69 -5.75 8.30 12.41
CA GLU A 69 -5.89 8.74 13.79
C GLU A 69 -5.15 7.82 14.78
N VAL A 70 -5.19 6.50 14.53
CA VAL A 70 -4.51 5.48 15.34
C VAL A 70 -3.27 4.94 14.60
N PHE A 71 -2.42 5.84 14.09
CA PHE A 71 -1.27 5.51 13.25
C PHE A 71 -0.29 4.51 13.86
N ASP A 72 -0.03 4.56 15.18
CA ASP A 72 0.90 3.63 15.84
C ASP A 72 0.41 2.17 15.73
N SER A 73 -0.90 1.93 15.91
CA SER A 73 -1.51 0.62 15.70
C SER A 73 -1.44 0.18 14.24
N TYR A 74 -1.65 1.11 13.30
CA TYR A 74 -1.51 0.84 11.87
C TYR A 74 -0.09 0.39 11.50
N LEU A 75 0.92 1.13 11.97
CA LEU A 75 2.33 0.84 11.72
C LEU A 75 2.75 -0.48 12.37
N LYS A 76 2.33 -0.74 13.62
CA LYS A 76 2.57 -2.03 14.30
C LYS A 76 1.93 -3.21 13.59
N HIS A 77 0.74 -3.03 13.03
CA HIS A 77 0.07 -4.08 12.26
C HIS A 77 0.86 -4.45 10.99
N ILE A 78 1.37 -3.45 10.26
CA ILE A 78 2.10 -3.69 9.01
C ILE A 78 3.52 -4.21 9.26
N TYR A 79 4.25 -3.52 10.14
CA TYR A 79 5.70 -3.62 10.30
C TYR A 79 6.15 -4.35 11.57
N GLY A 80 5.26 -4.57 12.55
CA GLY A 80 5.63 -5.11 13.85
C GLY A 80 6.29 -4.07 14.75
N ASP A 81 7.40 -4.43 15.41
CA ASP A 81 8.17 -3.52 16.28
C ASP A 81 9.01 -2.52 15.46
N TYR A 82 8.33 -1.65 14.73
CA TYR A 82 8.90 -0.80 13.67
C TYR A 82 9.86 0.28 14.19
N MET A 83 9.77 0.63 15.47
CA MET A 83 10.67 1.60 16.11
C MET A 83 12.00 0.98 16.51
N LYS A 84 12.10 -0.35 16.52
CA LYS A 84 13.36 -1.06 16.75
C LYS A 84 14.13 -1.16 15.44
N LEU A 85 15.29 -0.52 15.38
CA LEU A 85 16.17 -0.63 14.23
C LEU A 85 16.54 -2.10 13.98
N PRO A 86 16.49 -2.57 12.72
CA PRO A 86 17.01 -3.87 12.38
C PRO A 86 18.54 -3.90 12.60
N LYS A 87 19.14 -5.08 12.60
CA LYS A 87 20.59 -5.22 12.67
C LYS A 87 21.24 -4.49 11.49
N GLU A 88 22.46 -4.03 11.66
CA GLU A 88 23.16 -3.24 10.65
C GLU A 88 23.29 -3.97 9.30
N GLU A 89 23.54 -5.28 9.34
CA GLU A 89 23.55 -6.18 8.18
C GLU A 89 22.21 -6.27 7.43
N ASP A 90 21.10 -6.03 8.13
CA ASP A 90 19.74 -6.09 7.59
C ASP A 90 19.21 -4.71 7.15
N ARG A 91 19.96 -3.62 7.39
CA ARG A 91 19.62 -2.24 6.97
C ARG A 91 19.91 -2.01 5.49
N VAL A 92 19.47 -2.93 4.65
CA VAL A 92 19.56 -2.83 3.19
C VAL A 92 18.25 -2.31 2.63
N ALA A 93 18.32 -1.46 1.61
CA ALA A 93 17.12 -0.90 1.02
C ALA A 93 16.34 -1.98 0.25
N HIS A 94 15.04 -2.12 0.54
CA HIS A 94 14.15 -3.05 -0.16
C HIS A 94 13.64 -2.46 -1.49
N PHE A 95 14.56 -2.15 -2.40
CA PHE A 95 14.22 -1.88 -3.80
C PHE A 95 14.06 -3.21 -4.53
N GLU A 96 12.93 -3.40 -5.21
CA GLU A 96 12.92 -4.33 -6.34
C GLU A 96 13.71 -3.63 -7.44
N GLU A 97 14.97 -4.01 -7.66
CA GLU A 97 15.66 -3.65 -8.89
C GLU A 97 14.83 -4.22 -10.05
N LEU A 98 14.10 -3.36 -10.75
CA LEU A 98 13.66 -3.65 -12.10
C LEU A 98 14.94 -3.74 -12.94
N ASN A 99 15.49 -4.95 -13.05
CA ASN A 99 16.50 -5.30 -14.03
C ASN A 99 15.87 -5.19 -15.42
N VAL A 100 15.71 -3.97 -15.91
CA VAL A 100 15.40 -3.71 -17.31
C VAL A 100 16.71 -3.93 -18.07
N GLN A 101 16.97 -5.19 -18.43
CA GLN A 101 17.94 -5.49 -19.47
C GLN A 101 17.41 -4.87 -20.77
N GLY A 102 18.09 -3.81 -21.22
CA GLY A 102 17.91 -3.22 -22.55
C GLY A 102 18.40 -4.12 -23.67
#